data_AF-R7J1Q5-F1
#
_entry.id   AF-R7J1Q5-F1
#
_cell.length_a   1.000
_cell.length_b   1.000
_cell.length_c   1.000
_cell.angle_alpha   90.00
_cell.angle_beta   90.00
_cell.angle_gamma   90.00
#
_symmetry.space_group_name_H-M   'P 1'
#
loop_
_entity.id
_entity.type
_entity.pdbx_description
1 polymer ?
#
loop_
_entity_poly.entity_id
_entity_poly.type
_entity_poly.pdbx_seq_one_letter_code
_entity_poly.pdbx_strand_id
1 'polypeptide(L)'
;MKQMINALLKCNIEIEGLLRVIESRDSKYARDVLSEKIEVFNTLYATMSRSYPVSVEDVPIETEETLIQSTEETPQSSADEPEACQYAKDNDTDIAAAPLQVSARQELDATDNKTPIEENQTQTKASLTPESPQTEPNVSVAERDDSLRMDELLSRREAQDLRRAFTLNDKFRYRRELFDSNDALFADTLNTLSAMHSLDEALDYLYKDMGWDPGDDNVKDFVATITNHFNAIK
;
A
#
# COMPACT_ATOMS: atom_id res chain seq x y z
N MET A 1 18.51 15.39 21.03
CA MET A 1 17.31 15.15 20.19
C MET A 1 17.53 15.63 18.75
N LYS A 2 17.58 16.95 18.47
CA LYS A 2 17.71 17.48 17.08
C LYS A 2 18.89 16.89 16.29
N GLN A 3 20.08 16.78 16.89
CA GLN A 3 21.25 16.20 16.22
C GLN A 3 21.07 14.73 15.86
N MET A 4 20.47 13.92 16.76
CA MET A 4 20.18 12.51 16.51
C MET A 4 19.14 12.34 15.40
N ILE A 5 18.10 13.19 15.38
CA ILE A 5 17.10 13.21 14.30
C ILE A 5 17.75 13.55 12.96
N ASN A 6 18.59 14.59 12.90
CA ASN A 6 19.30 14.95 11.66
C ASN A 6 20.20 13.82 11.16
N ALA A 7 20.88 13.11 12.07
CA ALA A 7 21.70 11.95 11.70
C ALA A 7 20.85 10.78 11.19
N LEU A 8 19.66 10.53 11.76
CA LEU A 8 18.71 9.53 11.27
C LEU A 8 18.20 9.88 9.88
N LEU A 9 17.81 11.14 9.66
CA LEU A 9 17.36 11.62 8.36
C LEU A 9 18.44 11.47 7.29
N LYS A 10 19.68 11.85 7.61
CA LYS A 10 20.81 11.68 6.69
C LYS A 10 21.02 10.20 6.33
N CYS A 11 21.02 9.32 7.33
CA CYS A 11 21.17 7.88 7.11
C CYS A 11 20.01 7.31 6.27
N ASN A 12 18.78 7.79 6.48
CA ASN A 12 17.62 7.39 5.70
C ASN A 12 17.74 7.78 4.22
N ILE A 13 18.21 9.00 3.92
CA ILE A 13 18.46 9.44 2.54
C ILE A 13 19.55 8.58 1.88
N GLU A 14 20.61 8.24 2.62
CA GLU A 14 21.67 7.37 2.11
C GLU A 14 21.14 5.95 1.80
N ILE A 15 20.32 5.39 2.68
CA ILE A 15 19.64 4.10 2.48
C ILE A 15 18.72 4.15 1.26
N GLU A 16 17.90 5.19 1.13
CA GLU A 16 16.98 5.37 0.00
C GLU A 16 17.73 5.49 -1.33
N GLY A 17 18.83 6.24 -1.36
CA GLY A 17 19.72 6.32 -2.53
C GLY A 17 20.33 4.97 -2.89
N LEU A 18 20.78 4.19 -1.91
CA LEU A 18 21.34 2.84 -2.14
C LEU A 18 20.28 1.87 -2.67
N LEU A 19 19.05 1.93 -2.14
CA LEU A 19 17.93 1.13 -2.63
C LEU A 19 17.61 1.45 -4.10
N ARG A 20 17.57 2.73 -4.48
CA ARG A 20 17.41 3.12 -5.90
C ARG A 20 18.55 2.63 -6.79
N VAL A 21 19.79 2.63 -6.28
CA VAL A 21 20.92 2.08 -7.02
C VAL A 21 20.74 0.59 -7.24
N ILE A 22 20.36 -0.17 -6.21
CA ILE A 22 20.14 -1.62 -6.30
C ILE A 22 18.98 -1.95 -7.25
N GLU A 23 17.90 -1.14 -7.22
CA GLU A 23 16.77 -1.27 -8.13
C GLU A 23 17.17 -1.05 -9.60
N SER A 24 17.97 -0.01 -9.88
CA SER A 24 18.40 0.32 -11.25
C SER A 24 19.55 -0.56 -11.77
N ARG A 25 20.42 -1.02 -10.87
CA ARG A 25 21.56 -1.90 -11.15
C ARG A 25 21.83 -2.76 -9.93
N ASP A 26 21.57 -4.06 -10.02
CA ASP A 26 21.93 -4.97 -8.93
C ASP A 26 23.46 -4.97 -8.73
N SER A 27 23.92 -4.23 -7.73
CA SER A 27 25.32 -4.06 -7.39
C SER A 27 25.57 -4.66 -6.01
N LYS A 28 26.42 -5.69 -5.97
CA LYS A 28 26.84 -6.32 -4.71
C LYS A 28 27.43 -5.29 -3.73
N TYR A 29 28.27 -4.38 -4.22
CA TYR A 29 28.84 -3.32 -3.39
C TYR A 29 27.76 -2.43 -2.76
N ALA A 30 26.72 -2.06 -3.54
CA ALA A 30 25.62 -1.25 -3.00
C ALA A 30 24.83 -2.01 -1.92
N ARG A 31 24.66 -3.34 -2.06
CA ARG A 31 24.03 -4.20 -1.04
C ARG A 31 24.87 -4.29 0.24
N ASP A 32 26.19 -4.41 0.11
CA ASP A 32 27.10 -4.47 1.26
C ASP A 32 27.05 -3.14 2.05
N VAL A 33 27.12 -2.00 1.35
CA VAL A 33 27.02 -0.66 1.98
C VAL A 33 25.63 -0.42 2.56
N LEU A 34 24.56 -0.90 1.90
CA LEU A 34 23.20 -0.82 2.43
C LEU A 34 23.08 -1.54 3.77
N SER A 35 23.64 -2.75 3.88
CA SER A 35 23.64 -3.51 5.13
C SER A 35 24.33 -2.75 6.26
N GLU A 36 25.51 -2.18 6.00
CA GLU A 36 26.23 -1.35 6.97
C GLU A 36 25.40 -0.13 7.40
N LYS A 37 24.75 0.55 6.45
CA LYS A 37 23.91 1.73 6.74
C LYS A 37 22.68 1.39 7.56
N ILE A 38 22.05 0.24 7.32
CA ILE A 38 20.92 -0.24 8.13
C ILE A 38 21.36 -0.49 9.57
N GLU A 39 22.54 -1.10 9.80
CA GLU A 39 23.08 -1.32 11.14
C GLU A 39 23.35 0.00 11.87
N VAL A 40 23.93 0.98 11.17
CA VAL A 40 24.14 2.34 11.70
C VAL A 40 22.81 3.01 12.04
N PHE A 41 21.80 2.90 11.17
CA PHE A 41 20.47 3.46 11.40
C PHE A 41 19.83 2.86 12.66
N ASN A 42 19.84 1.53 12.78
CA ASN A 42 19.27 0.82 13.92
C ASN A 42 19.96 1.20 15.24
N THR A 43 21.29 1.29 15.23
CA THR A 43 22.08 1.71 16.40
C THR A 43 21.73 3.13 16.82
N LEU A 44 21.60 4.04 15.85
CA LEU A 44 21.25 5.43 16.10
C LEU A 44 19.81 5.56 16.63
N TYR A 45 18.87 4.79 16.08
CA TYR A 45 17.49 4.75 16.53
C TYR A 45 17.38 4.20 17.96
N ALA A 46 18.07 3.10 18.27
CA ALA A 46 18.12 2.53 19.62
C ALA A 46 18.72 3.50 20.65
N THR A 47 19.74 4.27 20.24
CA THR A 47 20.33 5.31 21.10
C THR A 47 19.33 6.44 21.35
N MET A 48 18.58 6.85 20.32
CA MET A 48 17.56 7.87 20.40
C MET A 48 16.39 7.45 21.29
N SER A 49 15.86 6.23 21.10
CA SER A 49 14.75 5.69 21.89
C SER A 49 15.11 5.53 23.37
N ARG A 50 16.36 5.14 23.67
CA ARG A 50 16.87 5.07 25.04
C ARG A 50 17.05 6.45 25.68
N SER A 51 17.47 7.45 24.90
CA SER A 51 17.70 8.81 25.38
C SER A 51 16.40 9.60 25.57
N TYR A 52 15.37 9.25 24.81
CA TYR A 52 14.07 9.90 24.81
C TYR A 52 12.97 8.84 24.83
N PRO A 53 12.82 8.14 25.97
CA PRO A 53 11.74 7.17 26.11
C PRO A 53 10.41 7.90 25.95
N VAL A 54 9.55 7.38 25.07
CA VAL A 54 8.17 7.84 25.00
C VAL A 54 7.51 7.36 26.28
N SER A 55 7.13 8.28 27.17
CA SER A 55 6.30 7.96 28.33
C SER A 55 4.92 7.55 27.81
N VAL A 56 4.73 6.25 27.64
CA VAL A 56 3.41 5.64 27.61
C VAL A 56 2.88 5.68 29.03
N GLU A 57 1.88 6.53 29.28
CA GLU A 57 1.00 6.35 30.44
C GLU A 57 0.43 4.92 30.39
N ASP A 58 0.47 4.22 31.53
CA ASP A 58 0.22 2.79 31.73
C ASP A 58 -0.84 2.18 30.80
N VAL A 59 -0.37 1.41 29.81
CA VAL A 59 -1.13 0.33 29.18
C VAL A 59 -0.22 -0.90 29.22
N PRO A 60 -0.63 -2.02 29.82
CA PRO A 60 0.23 -3.20 29.96
C PRO A 60 0.64 -3.71 28.57
N ILE A 61 1.94 -3.64 28.27
CA ILE A 61 2.53 -4.35 27.14
C ILE A 61 3.01 -5.69 27.70
N GLU A 62 2.25 -6.75 27.44
CA GLU A 62 2.73 -8.12 27.62
C GLU A 62 3.90 -8.35 26.66
N THR A 63 5.11 -8.36 27.20
CA THR A 63 6.31 -8.86 26.55
C THR A 63 6.20 -10.38 26.39
N GLU A 64 5.80 -10.84 25.20
CA GLU A 64 6.12 -12.21 24.77
C GLU A 64 7.49 -12.20 24.07
N GLU A 65 8.55 -12.43 24.86
CA GLU A 65 9.79 -13.02 24.35
C GLU A 65 9.53 -14.50 24.05
N THR A 66 9.12 -14.85 22.83
CA THR A 66 9.08 -16.25 22.42
C THR A 66 10.46 -16.70 21.93
N LEU A 67 11.21 -17.27 22.88
CA LEU A 67 12.40 -18.09 22.72
C LEU A 67 12.13 -19.24 21.72
N ILE A 68 12.76 -19.18 20.54
CA ILE A 68 12.74 -20.29 19.57
C ILE A 68 13.74 -21.34 20.03
N GLN A 69 13.28 -22.32 20.82
CA GLN A 69 14.10 -23.44 21.25
C GLN A 69 13.97 -24.60 20.25
N SER A 70 15.05 -24.86 19.51
CA SER A 70 15.21 -26.09 18.73
C SER A 70 15.13 -27.30 19.65
N THR A 71 14.21 -28.21 19.37
CA THR A 71 14.28 -29.59 19.87
C THR A 71 14.09 -30.55 18.70
N GLU A 72 15.21 -31.15 18.33
CA GLU A 72 15.33 -32.35 17.51
C GLU A 72 14.83 -33.54 18.36
N GLU A 73 13.76 -34.22 17.92
CA GLU A 73 13.35 -35.50 18.50
C GLU A 73 13.37 -36.59 17.44
N THR A 74 14.22 -37.58 17.72
CA THR A 74 14.36 -38.87 17.06
C THR A 74 13.35 -39.86 17.65
N PRO A 75 12.74 -40.77 16.87
CA PRO A 75 12.17 -41.99 17.45
C PRO A 75 12.72 -43.28 16.84
N GLN A 76 13.40 -44.09 17.66
CA GLN A 76 13.43 -45.57 17.64
C GLN A 76 12.62 -46.01 18.88
N SER A 77 11.91 -47.14 19.01
CA SER A 77 11.90 -48.50 18.46
C SER A 77 10.57 -49.15 18.93
N SER A 78 9.94 -50.12 18.26
CA SER A 78 10.09 -51.54 18.61
C SER A 78 9.20 -52.41 17.72
N ALA A 79 9.71 -53.59 17.41
CA ALA A 79 9.15 -54.60 16.51
C ALA A 79 8.27 -55.62 17.24
N ASP A 80 7.31 -56.22 16.54
CA ASP A 80 7.06 -57.68 16.61
C ASP A 80 6.32 -58.16 15.34
N GLU A 81 6.88 -59.17 14.69
CA GLU A 81 6.30 -60.00 13.61
C GLU A 81 6.19 -61.43 14.20
N PRO A 82 5.33 -62.35 13.68
CA PRO A 82 5.81 -63.14 12.54
C PRO A 82 4.74 -63.74 11.58
N GLU A 83 5.25 -64.13 10.40
CA GLU A 83 4.96 -65.34 9.61
C GLU A 83 3.97 -65.29 8.40
N ALA A 84 4.60 -65.06 7.22
CA ALA A 84 4.78 -66.02 6.11
C ALA A 84 3.58 -66.54 5.25
N CYS A 85 3.67 -66.29 3.93
CA CYS A 85 3.77 -67.27 2.80
C CYS A 85 3.73 -66.48 1.46
N GLN A 86 4.80 -66.34 0.68
CA GLN A 86 5.45 -67.25 -0.29
C GLN A 86 5.26 -66.82 -1.78
N TYR A 87 6.39 -66.44 -2.40
CA TYR A 87 6.92 -66.62 -3.76
C TYR A 87 6.02 -66.65 -5.02
N ALA A 88 6.36 -65.79 -6.01
CA ALA A 88 6.99 -66.10 -7.32
C ALA A 88 6.75 -64.92 -8.31
N LYS A 89 7.73 -64.06 -8.64
CA LYS A 89 8.83 -64.12 -9.64
C LYS A 89 8.43 -63.99 -11.12
N ASP A 90 9.25 -63.19 -11.82
CA ASP A 90 9.51 -63.07 -13.28
C ASP A 90 8.73 -61.95 -14.02
N ASN A 91 9.32 -60.98 -14.76
CA ASN A 91 10.68 -60.84 -15.33
C ASN A 91 11.05 -59.35 -15.62
N ASP A 92 12.36 -59.09 -15.59
CA ASP A 92 13.12 -57.90 -16.02
C ASP A 92 12.96 -57.52 -17.51
N THR A 93 13.19 -56.24 -17.87
CA THR A 93 14.14 -55.78 -18.91
C THR A 93 14.35 -54.25 -18.86
N ASP A 94 15.42 -53.87 -18.17
CA ASP A 94 16.52 -52.94 -18.48
C ASP A 94 16.51 -51.87 -19.63
N ILE A 95 17.26 -50.79 -19.34
CA ILE A 95 18.04 -49.85 -20.18
C ILE A 95 17.45 -48.49 -20.69
N ALA A 96 18.15 -47.44 -20.24
CA ALA A 96 18.60 -46.20 -20.91
C ALA A 96 17.77 -44.91 -20.91
N ALA A 97 18.36 -43.93 -20.20
CA ALA A 97 18.87 -42.65 -20.71
C ALA A 97 17.91 -41.64 -21.40
N ALA A 98 17.88 -40.45 -20.77
CA ALA A 98 17.51 -39.12 -21.26
C ALA A 98 17.91 -38.83 -22.74
N PRO A 99 17.33 -37.83 -23.46
CA PRO A 99 16.98 -36.49 -22.94
C PRO A 99 15.78 -35.74 -23.56
N LEU A 100 15.54 -34.56 -22.97
CA LEU A 100 14.67 -33.45 -23.40
C LEU A 100 14.70 -33.14 -24.90
N GLN A 101 13.53 -32.86 -25.48
CA GLN A 101 13.42 -32.04 -26.70
C GLN A 101 12.20 -31.08 -26.65
N VAL A 102 12.51 -29.85 -27.03
CA VAL A 102 11.65 -28.70 -27.28
C VAL A 102 11.27 -28.68 -28.77
N SER A 103 9.99 -28.42 -29.09
CA SER A 103 9.49 -27.93 -30.38
C SER A 103 7.95 -27.82 -30.29
N ALA A 104 7.23 -26.88 -30.89
CA ALA A 104 7.55 -25.76 -31.77
C ALA A 104 6.28 -24.93 -32.06
N ARG A 105 6.48 -23.82 -32.80
CA ARG A 105 5.55 -23.12 -33.73
C ARG A 105 4.65 -22.02 -33.13
N GLN A 106 4.43 -20.86 -33.76
CA GLN A 106 4.88 -20.30 -35.06
C GLN A 106 4.61 -18.78 -35.11
N GLU A 107 5.37 -18.09 -35.96
CA GLU A 107 5.32 -16.67 -36.32
C GLU A 107 4.04 -16.21 -37.05
N LEU A 108 3.76 -14.91 -36.97
CA LEU A 108 3.20 -14.12 -38.08
C LEU A 108 3.95 -12.78 -38.17
N ASP A 109 4.55 -12.57 -39.34
CA ASP A 109 5.31 -11.41 -39.78
C ASP A 109 4.40 -10.36 -40.46
N ALA A 110 4.71 -9.07 -40.28
CA ALA A 110 4.51 -8.01 -41.27
C ALA A 110 5.18 -6.69 -40.80
N THR A 111 6.38 -6.46 -41.31
CA THR A 111 7.03 -5.20 -41.78
C THR A 111 6.12 -3.97 -41.99
N ASP A 112 6.54 -2.70 -41.98
CA ASP A 112 7.81 -1.98 -41.79
C ASP A 112 7.52 -0.47 -41.97
N ASN A 113 8.40 0.34 -41.40
CA ASN A 113 8.88 1.66 -41.85
C ASN A 113 8.27 3.01 -41.39
N LYS A 114 9.09 3.65 -40.53
CA LYS A 114 9.66 5.01 -40.57
C LYS A 114 8.78 6.27 -40.78
N THR A 115 8.76 7.09 -39.72
CA THR A 115 9.20 8.51 -39.57
C THR A 115 9.74 9.27 -40.81
N PRO A 116 10.06 10.59 -40.73
CA PRO A 116 9.70 11.70 -39.80
C PRO A 116 9.42 13.05 -40.51
N ILE A 117 8.86 14.07 -39.84
CA ILE A 117 9.20 15.48 -40.17
C ILE A 117 9.07 16.41 -38.95
N GLU A 118 10.13 17.18 -38.75
CA GLU A 118 10.38 18.28 -37.81
C GLU A 118 10.38 19.60 -38.61
N GLU A 119 9.94 20.72 -38.02
CA GLU A 119 10.19 22.16 -38.36
C GLU A 119 8.93 23.02 -38.07
N ASN A 120 8.94 24.31 -37.70
CA ASN A 120 9.86 25.27 -37.11
C ASN A 120 9.06 26.63 -37.03
N GLN A 121 9.43 27.52 -36.10
CA GLN A 121 9.28 29.00 -36.10
C GLN A 121 7.97 29.75 -35.69
N THR A 122 8.09 30.46 -34.56
CA THR A 122 8.17 31.94 -34.35
C THR A 122 7.08 32.95 -34.84
N GLN A 123 6.65 33.80 -33.88
CA GLN A 123 6.39 35.28 -33.90
C GLN A 123 5.16 35.93 -34.57
N THR A 124 4.33 36.55 -33.72
CA THR A 124 4.05 38.01 -33.59
C THR A 124 3.56 38.85 -34.79
N LYS A 125 2.34 39.43 -34.67
CA LYS A 125 2.02 40.88 -34.46
C LYS A 125 0.75 41.37 -35.21
N ALA A 126 -0.10 42.07 -34.44
CA ALA A 126 -0.93 43.25 -34.75
C ALA A 126 -2.01 43.22 -35.86
N SER A 127 -3.25 43.63 -35.52
CA SER A 127 -3.78 44.96 -35.91
C SER A 127 -5.23 45.24 -35.43
N LEU A 128 -5.36 46.38 -34.73
CA LEU A 128 -6.38 47.45 -34.89
C LEU A 128 -7.83 47.29 -34.38
N THR A 129 -8.08 48.00 -33.27
CA THR A 129 -9.26 48.84 -32.93
C THR A 129 -9.58 49.89 -34.02
N PRO A 130 -10.74 50.60 -34.08
CA PRO A 130 -11.56 51.17 -32.98
C PRO A 130 -13.10 50.89 -33.13
N GLU A 131 -13.98 51.14 -32.16
CA GLU A 131 -14.68 52.41 -31.95
C GLU A 131 -15.66 52.28 -30.76
N SER A 132 -15.70 53.30 -29.89
CA SER A 132 -16.61 53.45 -28.73
C SER A 132 -17.93 54.12 -29.18
N PRO A 133 -19.07 54.12 -28.44
CA PRO A 133 -19.17 54.82 -27.14
C PRO A 133 -20.13 54.24 -26.08
N GLN A 134 -19.66 54.27 -24.82
CA GLN A 134 -20.35 54.67 -23.57
C GLN A 134 -21.87 54.47 -23.43
N THR A 135 -22.31 53.72 -22.41
CA THR A 135 -23.38 54.09 -21.45
C THR A 135 -23.35 53.11 -20.26
N GLU A 136 -23.03 53.59 -19.05
CA GLU A 136 -23.37 52.92 -17.77
C GLU A 136 -24.85 53.20 -17.42
N PRO A 137 -25.56 52.34 -16.65
CA PRO A 137 -25.40 52.35 -15.19
C PRO A 137 -25.59 50.99 -14.48
N ASN A 138 -24.78 50.78 -13.43
CA ASN A 138 -25.16 50.18 -12.14
C ASN A 138 -26.00 48.87 -12.13
N VAL A 139 -25.33 47.72 -11.99
CA VAL A 139 -25.81 46.63 -11.13
C VAL A 139 -24.63 46.17 -10.28
N SER A 140 -24.75 46.41 -8.99
CA SER A 140 -24.01 45.76 -7.92
C SER A 140 -24.19 44.23 -8.00
N VAL A 141 -23.28 43.54 -8.69
CA VAL A 141 -23.05 42.12 -8.46
C VAL A 141 -21.85 42.06 -7.52
N ALA A 142 -22.12 41.73 -6.26
CA ALA A 142 -21.09 41.20 -5.39
C ALA A 142 -20.56 39.94 -6.07
N GLU A 143 -19.46 40.08 -6.81
CA GLU A 143 -18.62 38.99 -7.24
C GLU A 143 -18.13 38.34 -5.95
N ARG A 144 -18.82 37.27 -5.54
CA ARG A 144 -18.26 36.31 -4.62
C ARG A 144 -16.99 35.83 -5.32
N ASP A 145 -15.88 36.05 -4.65
CA ASP A 145 -14.55 35.60 -5.03
C ASP A 145 -14.60 34.09 -5.29
N ASP A 146 -14.91 33.72 -6.53
CA ASP A 146 -15.02 32.34 -7.02
C ASP A 146 -13.63 31.83 -7.41
N SER A 147 -12.67 32.11 -6.52
CA SER A 147 -11.32 31.58 -6.59
C SER A 147 -10.92 31.05 -5.22
N LEU A 148 -11.75 30.14 -4.68
CA LEU A 148 -11.30 29.22 -3.64
C LEU A 148 -9.96 28.65 -4.13
N ARG A 149 -8.90 29.08 -3.44
CA ARG A 149 -7.52 28.72 -3.78
C ARG A 149 -7.50 27.20 -3.88
N MET A 150 -6.86 26.64 -4.89
CA MET A 150 -6.84 25.17 -5.09
C MET A 150 -6.47 24.43 -3.81
N ASP A 151 -5.60 25.04 -2.98
CA ASP A 151 -5.25 24.66 -1.61
C ASP A 151 -6.45 24.48 -0.65
N GLU A 152 -7.43 25.38 -0.67
CA GLU A 152 -8.62 25.34 0.18
C GLU A 152 -9.60 24.25 -0.29
N LEU A 153 -9.75 24.08 -1.62
CA LEU A 153 -10.54 22.98 -2.18
C LEU A 153 -9.93 21.61 -1.85
N LEU A 154 -8.60 21.50 -1.91
CA LEU A 154 -7.88 20.29 -1.53
C LEU A 154 -7.99 20.04 -0.02
N SER A 155 -7.78 21.05 0.81
CA SER A 155 -7.89 20.92 2.27
C SER A 155 -9.30 20.51 2.70
N ARG A 156 -10.34 21.05 2.05
CA ARG A 156 -11.73 20.69 2.33
C ARG A 156 -12.03 19.26 1.90
N ARG A 157 -11.49 18.81 0.76
CA ARG A 157 -11.57 17.41 0.31
C ARG A 157 -10.83 16.45 1.24
N GLU A 158 -9.64 16.83 1.71
CA GLU A 158 -8.84 16.03 2.64
C GLU A 158 -9.47 15.95 4.05
N ALA A 159 -10.15 17.01 4.48
CA ALA A 159 -10.92 17.02 5.73
C ALA A 159 -12.20 16.16 5.63
N GLN A 160 -12.73 16.00 4.42
CA GLN A 160 -13.89 15.17 4.11
C GLN A 160 -13.50 13.71 3.81
N ASP A 161 -12.21 13.36 3.91
CA ASP A 161 -11.73 12.01 3.65
C ASP A 161 -12.04 11.08 4.82
N LEU A 162 -12.95 10.13 4.57
CA LEU A 162 -13.35 9.08 5.51
C LEU A 162 -12.15 8.30 6.06
N ARG A 163 -11.04 8.22 5.32
CA ARG A 163 -9.81 7.55 5.76
C ARG A 163 -9.20 8.20 7.00
N ARG A 164 -9.50 9.47 7.29
CA ARG A 164 -9.01 10.18 8.49
C ARG A 164 -9.92 10.00 9.71
N ALA A 165 -11.14 9.50 9.52
CA ALA A 165 -12.06 9.21 10.62
C ALA A 165 -11.62 8.00 11.47
N PHE A 166 -10.81 7.10 10.88
CA PHE A 166 -10.32 5.90 11.55
C PHE A 166 -8.96 6.12 12.20
N THR A 167 -8.83 5.70 13.46
CA THR A 167 -7.52 5.63 14.12
C THR A 167 -6.65 4.55 13.46
N LEU A 168 -5.35 4.59 13.72
CA LEU A 168 -4.44 3.56 13.20
C LEU A 168 -4.84 2.17 13.71
N ASN A 169 -5.23 2.05 14.98
CA ASN A 169 -5.66 0.79 15.59
C ASN A 169 -6.94 0.27 14.94
N ASP A 170 -7.91 1.15 14.68
CA ASP A 170 -9.14 0.80 13.99
C ASP A 170 -8.87 0.27 12.58
N LYS A 171 -7.96 0.90 11.83
CA LYS A 171 -7.55 0.41 10.52
C LYS A 171 -6.95 -1.00 10.58
N PHE A 172 -6.15 -1.32 11.59
CA PHE A 172 -5.62 -2.68 11.74
C PHE A 172 -6.71 -3.67 12.13
N ARG A 173 -7.56 -3.31 13.10
CA ARG A 173 -8.67 -4.14 13.56
C ARG A 173 -9.63 -4.46 12.43
N TYR A 174 -10.18 -3.46 11.76
CA TYR A 174 -11.15 -3.68 10.69
C TYR A 174 -10.55 -4.44 9.53
N ARG A 175 -9.31 -4.14 9.13
CA ARG A 175 -8.64 -4.93 8.08
C ARG A 175 -8.58 -6.41 8.42
N ARG A 176 -8.27 -6.77 9.67
CA ARG A 176 -8.16 -8.16 10.09
C ARG A 176 -9.53 -8.84 10.22
N GLU A 177 -10.51 -8.18 10.83
CA GLU A 177 -11.80 -8.79 11.18
C GLU A 177 -12.83 -8.73 10.04
N LEU A 178 -12.87 -7.63 9.27
CA LEU A 178 -13.92 -7.38 8.27
C LEU A 178 -13.45 -7.55 6.82
N PHE A 179 -12.14 -7.58 6.59
CA PHE A 179 -11.54 -7.58 5.24
C PHE A 179 -10.52 -8.71 5.04
N ASP A 180 -10.44 -9.71 5.93
CA ASP A 180 -9.49 -10.84 5.85
C ASP A 180 -8.03 -10.41 5.61
N SER A 181 -7.61 -9.32 6.25
CA SER A 181 -6.29 -8.66 6.08
C SER A 181 -6.02 -8.11 4.68
N ASN A 182 -7.04 -7.91 3.85
CA ASN A 182 -6.93 -7.31 2.52
C ASN A 182 -6.96 -5.77 2.59
N ASP A 183 -5.79 -5.16 2.49
CA ASP A 183 -5.63 -3.70 2.51
C ASP A 183 -6.26 -3.00 1.30
N ALA A 184 -6.22 -3.64 0.13
CA ALA A 184 -6.77 -3.08 -1.09
C ALA A 184 -8.30 -3.00 -1.03
N LEU A 185 -8.96 -4.06 -0.55
CA LEU A 185 -10.42 -4.10 -0.40
C LEU A 185 -10.90 -3.06 0.62
N PHE A 186 -10.15 -2.89 1.72
CA PHE A 186 -10.42 -1.86 2.72
C PHE A 186 -10.34 -0.45 2.11
N ALA A 187 -9.25 -0.15 1.40
CA ALA A 187 -9.06 1.17 0.78
C ALA A 187 -10.12 1.48 -0.29
N ASP A 188 -10.53 0.47 -1.06
CA ASP A 188 -11.55 0.60 -2.11
C ASP A 188 -12.95 0.79 -1.51
N THR A 189 -13.27 0.06 -0.45
CA THR A 189 -14.53 0.23 0.29
C THR A 189 -14.62 1.63 0.89
N LEU A 190 -13.54 2.14 1.48
CA LEU A 190 -13.52 3.53 1.97
C LEU A 190 -13.67 4.57 0.86
N ASN A 191 -13.13 4.33 -0.34
CA ASN A 191 -13.33 5.21 -1.49
C ASN A 191 -14.77 5.19 -1.99
N THR A 192 -15.37 4.01 -2.02
CA THR A 192 -16.78 3.83 -2.42
C THR A 192 -17.70 4.54 -1.42
N LEU A 193 -17.46 4.37 -0.12
CA LEU A 193 -18.21 5.03 0.95
C LEU A 193 -18.00 6.55 0.96
N SER A 194 -16.81 7.05 0.63
CA SER A 194 -16.55 8.50 0.56
C SER A 194 -17.16 9.17 -0.66
N ALA A 195 -17.40 8.40 -1.74
CA ALA A 195 -18.13 8.87 -2.91
C ALA A 195 -19.65 8.98 -2.67
N MET A 196 -20.19 8.23 -1.69
CA MET A 196 -21.60 8.27 -1.32
C MET A 196 -21.95 9.56 -0.55
N HIS A 197 -23.17 10.06 -0.73
CA HIS A 197 -23.63 11.33 -0.16
C HIS A 197 -24.55 11.18 1.06
N SER A 198 -25.01 9.97 1.35
CA SER A 198 -25.95 9.68 2.43
C SER A 198 -25.48 8.52 3.30
N LEU A 199 -25.71 8.64 4.61
CA LEU A 199 -25.46 7.56 5.57
C LEU A 199 -26.32 6.32 5.26
N ASP A 200 -27.58 6.51 4.88
CA ASP A 200 -28.51 5.40 4.59
C ASP A 200 -28.03 4.55 3.40
N GLU A 201 -27.50 5.20 2.37
CA GLU A 201 -26.91 4.55 1.20
C GLU A 201 -25.64 3.77 1.57
N ALA A 202 -24.77 4.36 2.40
CA ALA A 202 -23.58 3.70 2.91
C ALA A 202 -23.92 2.46 3.76
N LEU A 203 -24.94 2.53 4.61
CA LEU A 203 -25.41 1.37 5.38
C LEU A 203 -25.98 0.28 4.50
N ASP A 204 -26.75 0.64 3.47
CA ASP A 204 -27.32 -0.31 2.54
C ASP A 204 -26.25 -1.09 1.79
N TYR A 205 -25.20 -0.40 1.32
CA TYR A 205 -24.03 -1.00 0.70
C TYR A 205 -23.34 -2.02 1.63
N LEU A 206 -23.10 -1.64 2.89
CA LEU A 206 -22.43 -2.51 3.85
C LEU A 206 -23.25 -3.76 4.19
N TYR A 207 -24.57 -3.66 4.33
CA TYR A 207 -25.39 -4.80 4.71
C TYR A 207 -25.82 -5.66 3.52
N LYS A 208 -26.05 -5.07 2.33
CA LYS A 208 -26.52 -5.80 1.16
C LYS A 208 -25.39 -6.27 0.25
N ASP A 209 -24.47 -5.39 -0.12
CA ASP A 209 -23.42 -5.72 -1.10
C ASP A 209 -22.26 -6.47 -0.44
N MET A 210 -21.85 -6.05 0.77
CA MET A 210 -20.82 -6.74 1.55
C MET A 210 -21.36 -7.89 2.40
N GLY A 211 -22.69 -7.95 2.58
CA GLY A 211 -23.35 -9.03 3.33
C GLY A 211 -22.99 -9.06 4.82
N TRP A 212 -22.60 -7.93 5.40
CA TRP A 212 -22.18 -7.88 6.80
C TRP A 212 -23.36 -8.00 7.77
N ASP A 213 -23.16 -8.73 8.87
CA ASP A 213 -24.17 -8.89 9.91
C ASP A 213 -24.18 -7.66 10.84
N PRO A 214 -25.31 -6.92 10.97
CA PRO A 214 -25.44 -5.86 11.96
C PRO A 214 -25.33 -6.35 13.42
N GLY A 215 -25.38 -7.66 13.65
CA GLY A 215 -25.16 -8.31 14.94
C GLY A 215 -23.69 -8.33 15.39
N ASP A 216 -22.73 -8.25 14.48
CA ASP A 216 -21.29 -8.28 14.77
C ASP A 216 -20.84 -6.95 15.40
N ASP A 217 -20.11 -7.05 16.52
CA ASP A 217 -19.60 -5.89 17.23
C ASP A 217 -18.56 -5.11 16.41
N ASN A 218 -17.77 -5.78 15.57
CA ASN A 218 -16.82 -5.12 14.68
C ASN A 218 -17.53 -4.26 13.62
N VAL A 219 -18.62 -4.80 13.06
CA VAL A 219 -19.45 -4.09 12.07
C VAL A 219 -20.14 -2.89 12.70
N LYS A 220 -20.69 -3.04 13.91
CA LYS A 220 -21.31 -1.92 14.65
C LYS A 220 -20.32 -0.79 14.93
N ASP A 221 -19.12 -1.11 15.39
CA ASP A 221 -18.08 -0.12 15.66
C ASP A 221 -17.66 0.61 14.37
N PHE A 222 -17.50 -0.12 13.27
CA PHE A 222 -17.17 0.46 11.97
C PHE A 222 -18.26 1.41 11.48
N VAL A 223 -19.52 0.98 11.57
CA VAL A 223 -20.69 1.78 11.22
C VAL A 223 -20.82 3.01 12.12
N ALA A 224 -20.52 2.91 13.41
CA ALA A 224 -20.53 4.06 14.32
C ALA A 224 -19.50 5.12 13.90
N THR A 225 -18.31 4.68 13.45
CA THR A 225 -17.26 5.59 12.96
C THR A 225 -17.69 6.30 11.68
N ILE A 226 -18.32 5.57 10.75
CA ILE A 226 -18.90 6.13 9.53
C ILE A 226 -20.01 7.14 9.85
N THR A 227 -20.91 6.77 10.75
CA THR A 227 -22.02 7.64 11.18
C THR A 227 -21.51 8.96 11.74
N ASN A 228 -20.49 8.91 12.58
CA ASN A 228 -19.84 10.12 13.12
C ASN A 228 -19.22 10.98 12.02
N HIS A 229 -18.59 10.36 11.02
CA HIS A 229 -18.01 11.06 9.88
C HIS A 229 -19.07 11.78 9.02
N PHE A 230 -20.15 11.09 8.64
CA PHE A 230 -21.26 11.71 7.89
C PHE A 230 -21.93 12.85 8.68
N ASN A 231 -22.02 12.73 10.01
CA ASN A 231 -22.52 13.80 10.87
C ASN A 231 -21.55 14.98 11.00
N ALA A 232 -20.24 14.77 10.88
CA ALA A 232 -19.23 15.83 10.98
C ALA A 232 -19.12 16.70 9.72
N ILE A 233 -19.53 16.16 8.56
CA ILE A 233 -19.44 16.83 7.26
C ILE A 233 -20.69 17.68 6.95
N LYS A 234 -21.82 17.34 7.57
CA LYS A 234 -23.13 17.97 7.34
C LYS A 234 -23.28 19.29 8.10
#